data_AF-A0A958X5M9-F1
#
_entry.id   AF-A0A958X5M9-F1
#
_cell.length_a   1.000
_cell.length_b   1.000
_cell.length_c   1.000
_cell.angle_alpha   90.00
_cell.angle_beta   90.00
_cell.angle_gamma   90.00
#
_symmetry.space_group_name_H-M   'P 1'
#
loop_
_entity.id
_entity.type
_entity.pdbx_description
1 polymer ?
#
loop_
_entity_poly.entity_id
_entity_poly.type
_entity_poly.pdbx_seq_one_letter_code
_entity_poly.pdbx_strand_id
1 'polypeptide(L)'
;MPRILFLLLCPAFLLEACESPSGKISDMQHRLLNCLTKKEYFEIKAKTGSVRLPLPLSIDESEQLAHEIVQIREEARLLDQKSLADDDKERLTILLNQLEQLTLNGMPVLLNPEEYVLTRLLKGEEKPELRKAILKKVPEYYAEVERRWRFPNPANARLALEQSVEMLHNLEDTGESDSLAKMAIKDFVAMCNSAVCLE
;
A
#
# COMPACT_ATOMS: atom_id res chain seq x y z
N MET A 1 -37.41 -63.63 -12.17
CA MET A 1 -37.40 -62.30 -12.84
C MET A 1 -38.07 -61.29 -11.92
N PRO A 2 -37.30 -60.36 -11.33
CA PRO A 2 -37.39 -58.92 -11.66
C PRO A 2 -35.97 -58.33 -11.91
N ARG A 3 -35.75 -57.54 -12.96
CA ARG A 3 -35.90 -56.06 -13.11
C ARG A 3 -34.70 -55.25 -12.58
N ILE A 4 -33.90 -54.81 -13.55
CA ILE A 4 -32.96 -53.68 -13.58
C ILE A 4 -33.63 -52.42 -13.02
N LEU A 5 -32.96 -51.66 -12.13
CA LEU A 5 -32.70 -50.21 -12.26
C LEU A 5 -32.11 -49.59 -10.97
N PHE A 6 -31.44 -48.46 -11.20
CA PHE A 6 -30.92 -47.44 -10.26
C PHE A 6 -29.55 -47.72 -9.62
N LEU A 7 -28.44 -47.27 -10.23
CA LEU A 7 -27.96 -45.88 -10.42
C LEU A 7 -26.99 -45.46 -9.30
N LEU A 8 -25.77 -45.15 -9.74
CA LEU A 8 -24.90 -44.13 -9.18
C LEU A 8 -24.54 -44.29 -7.70
N LEU A 9 -23.63 -45.23 -7.43
CA LEU A 9 -22.62 -45.03 -6.39
C LEU A 9 -21.74 -43.86 -6.84
N CYS A 10 -22.21 -42.67 -6.46
CA CYS A 10 -21.53 -41.40 -6.57
C CYS A 10 -20.15 -41.52 -5.90
N PRO A 11 -19.01 -41.39 -6.61
CA PRO A 11 -17.76 -41.08 -5.93
C PRO A 11 -17.80 -39.60 -5.56
N ALA A 12 -18.69 -39.22 -4.65
CA ALA A 12 -18.72 -37.90 -4.02
C ALA A 12 -17.58 -37.73 -2.99
N PHE A 13 -16.63 -38.67 -2.94
CA PHE A 13 -15.41 -38.62 -2.13
C PHE A 13 -14.17 -38.15 -2.92
N LEU A 14 -14.33 -37.62 -4.13
CA LEU A 14 -13.22 -37.05 -4.94
C LEU A 14 -13.36 -35.54 -5.19
N LEU A 15 -14.09 -34.83 -4.33
CA LEU A 15 -14.20 -33.36 -4.37
C LEU A 15 -13.74 -32.70 -3.07
N GLU A 16 -12.94 -33.40 -2.25
CA GLU A 16 -11.87 -32.68 -1.55
C GLU A 16 -10.83 -32.37 -2.61
N ALA A 17 -10.93 -31.16 -3.18
CA ALA A 17 -9.88 -30.61 -4.01
C ALA A 17 -8.58 -30.66 -3.18
N CYS A 18 -7.78 -31.69 -3.44
CA CYS A 18 -6.45 -31.84 -2.91
C CYS A 18 -5.60 -30.77 -3.61
N GLU A 19 -5.75 -29.52 -3.18
CA GLU A 19 -4.89 -28.43 -3.61
C GLU A 19 -3.46 -28.86 -3.32
N SER A 20 -2.71 -29.10 -4.40
CA SER A 20 -1.31 -29.49 -4.30
C SER A 20 -0.54 -28.41 -3.52
N PRO A 21 0.50 -28.78 -2.76
CA PRO A 21 1.34 -27.79 -2.07
C PRO A 21 1.82 -26.67 -3.00
N SER A 22 2.21 -27.01 -4.23
CA SER A 22 2.58 -26.04 -5.25
C SER A 22 1.45 -25.07 -5.63
N GLY A 23 0.20 -25.56 -5.70
CA GLY A 23 -0.98 -24.73 -5.91
C GLY A 23 -1.16 -23.72 -4.78
N LYS A 24 -1.05 -24.16 -3.52
CA LYS A 24 -1.15 -23.31 -2.33
C LYS A 24 -0.06 -22.24 -2.27
N ILE A 25 1.18 -22.60 -2.60
CA ILE A 25 2.28 -21.62 -2.66
C ILE A 25 2.00 -20.57 -3.74
N SER A 26 1.50 -20.99 -4.90
CA SER A 26 1.15 -20.07 -5.99
C SER A 26 0.01 -19.12 -5.62
N ASP A 27 -1.02 -19.63 -4.95
CA ASP A 27 -2.14 -18.83 -4.44
C ASP A 27 -1.66 -17.79 -3.42
N MET A 28 -0.88 -18.21 -2.41
CA MET A 28 -0.32 -17.30 -1.40
C MET A 28 0.58 -16.22 -2.02
N GLN A 29 1.42 -16.57 -2.99
CA GLN A 29 2.26 -15.61 -3.72
C GLN A 29 1.40 -14.59 -4.50
N HIS A 30 0.32 -15.07 -5.13
CA HIS A 30 -0.59 -14.20 -5.87
C HIS A 30 -1.35 -13.25 -4.94
N ARG A 31 -1.87 -13.75 -3.81
CA ARG A 31 -2.55 -12.95 -2.78
C ARG A 31 -1.62 -11.91 -2.17
N LEU A 32 -0.37 -12.28 -1.88
CA LEU A 32 0.64 -11.33 -1.40
C LEU A 32 0.91 -10.23 -2.43
N LEU A 33 1.06 -10.58 -3.70
CA LEU A 33 1.25 -9.59 -4.77
C LEU A 33 0.05 -8.64 -4.89
N ASN A 34 -1.17 -9.15 -4.77
CA ASN A 34 -2.39 -8.33 -4.79
C ASN A 34 -2.42 -7.34 -3.60
N CYS A 35 -1.96 -7.76 -2.43
CA CYS A 35 -1.79 -6.85 -1.28
C CYS A 35 -0.79 -5.73 -1.60
N LEU A 36 0.39 -6.08 -2.10
CA LEU A 36 1.49 -5.13 -2.34
C LEU A 36 1.22 -4.15 -3.50
N THR A 37 0.28 -4.47 -4.40
CA THR A 37 -0.05 -3.65 -5.56
C THR A 37 -1.26 -2.74 -5.35
N LYS A 38 -1.96 -2.87 -4.21
CA LYS A 38 -3.13 -2.06 -3.89
C LYS A 38 -2.70 -0.60 -3.65
N LYS A 39 -3.29 0.32 -4.43
CA LYS A 39 -2.98 1.76 -4.39
C LYS A 39 -4.26 2.57 -4.52
N GLU A 40 -4.38 3.60 -3.69
CA GLU A 40 -5.40 4.63 -3.81
C GLU A 40 -4.80 5.94 -4.36
N TYR A 41 -5.64 6.74 -5.03
CA TYR A 41 -5.19 7.98 -5.66
C TYR A 41 -6.18 9.12 -5.48
N PHE A 42 -5.66 10.33 -5.32
CA PHE A 42 -6.40 11.58 -5.43
C PHE A 42 -6.24 12.13 -6.84
N GLU A 43 -7.34 12.24 -7.60
CA GLU A 43 -7.30 12.73 -8.97
C GLU A 43 -7.55 14.24 -9.05
N ILE A 44 -6.59 14.96 -9.64
CA ILE A 44 -6.70 16.39 -9.95
C ILE A 44 -6.93 16.53 -11.45
N LYS A 45 -8.09 17.04 -11.84
CA LYS A 45 -8.44 17.31 -13.23
C LYS A 45 -8.13 18.76 -13.58
N ALA A 46 -7.28 18.97 -14.58
CA ALA A 46 -6.97 20.26 -15.18
C ALA A 46 -7.42 20.28 -16.65
N LYS A 47 -7.43 21.47 -17.28
CA LYS A 47 -7.78 21.60 -18.70
C LYS A 47 -6.84 20.81 -19.62
N THR A 48 -5.58 20.65 -19.21
CA THR A 48 -4.50 20.01 -19.98
C THR A 48 -4.28 18.53 -19.64
N GLY A 49 -5.13 17.92 -18.81
CA GLY A 49 -5.02 16.52 -18.40
C GLY A 49 -5.37 16.29 -16.92
N SER A 50 -5.19 15.06 -16.44
CA SER A 50 -5.31 14.74 -15.01
C SER A 50 -3.99 14.27 -14.41
N VAL A 51 -3.82 14.54 -13.11
CA VAL A 51 -2.71 14.04 -12.29
C VAL A 51 -3.31 13.20 -11.17
N ARG A 52 -2.68 12.07 -10.89
CA ARG A 52 -3.03 11.19 -9.78
C ARG A 52 -1.96 11.32 -8.72
N LEU A 53 -2.34 11.80 -7.54
CA LEU A 53 -1.48 11.84 -6.37
C LEU A 53 -1.71 10.57 -5.57
N PRO A 54 -0.67 9.92 -5.01
CA PRO A 54 -0.85 8.76 -4.17
C PRO A 54 -1.60 9.15 -2.90
N LEU A 55 -2.53 8.29 -2.46
CA LEU A 55 -3.15 8.40 -1.15
C LEU A 55 -2.76 7.19 -0.30
N PRO A 56 -2.65 7.36 1.02
CA PRO A 56 -2.72 6.23 1.92
C PRO A 56 -3.99 5.41 1.65
N LEU A 57 -3.92 4.11 1.84
CA LEU A 57 -5.11 3.28 1.87
C LEU A 57 -6.07 3.79 2.96
N SER A 58 -7.37 3.66 2.73
CA SER A 58 -8.35 3.86 3.79
C SER A 58 -8.10 2.91 4.97
N ILE A 59 -8.60 3.28 6.16
CA ILE A 59 -8.39 2.51 7.39
C ILE A 59 -8.87 1.06 7.22
N ASP A 60 -10.09 0.88 6.73
CA ASP A 60 -10.68 -0.44 6.49
C ASP A 60 -9.83 -1.28 5.53
N GLU A 61 -9.30 -0.66 4.46
CA GLU A 61 -8.45 -1.37 3.50
C GLU A 61 -7.08 -1.71 4.08
N SER A 62 -6.49 -0.83 4.89
CA SER A 62 -5.23 -1.09 5.58
C SER A 62 -5.38 -2.25 6.57
N GLU A 63 -6.50 -2.30 7.31
CA GLU A 63 -6.80 -3.38 8.25
C GLU A 63 -7.04 -4.71 7.52
N GLN A 64 -7.78 -4.70 6.42
CA GLN A 64 -7.98 -5.87 5.56
C GLN A 64 -6.65 -6.41 5.03
N LEU A 65 -5.78 -5.53 4.55
CA LEU A 65 -4.47 -5.91 4.01
C LEU A 65 -3.56 -6.47 5.11
N ALA A 66 -3.56 -5.86 6.31
CA ALA A 66 -2.86 -6.40 7.47
C ALA A 66 -3.36 -7.80 7.85
N HIS A 67 -4.68 -8.00 7.87
CA HIS A 67 -5.28 -9.29 8.15
C HIS A 67 -4.88 -10.35 7.10
N GLU A 68 -4.93 -10.00 5.82
CA GLU A 68 -4.57 -10.88 4.70
C GLU A 68 -3.10 -11.32 4.79
N ILE A 69 -2.17 -10.40 5.08
CA ILE A 69 -0.75 -10.73 5.24
C ILE A 69 -0.52 -11.67 6.43
N VAL A 70 -1.27 -11.51 7.53
CA VAL A 70 -1.23 -12.42 8.68
C VAL A 70 -1.73 -13.81 8.29
N GLN A 71 -2.84 -13.90 7.55
CA GLN A 71 -3.37 -15.18 7.06
C GLN A 71 -2.37 -15.90 6.16
N ILE A 72 -1.81 -15.20 5.16
CA ILE A 72 -0.79 -15.76 4.26
C ILE A 72 0.42 -16.30 5.05
N ARG A 73 0.84 -15.59 6.10
CA ARG A 73 1.95 -16.03 6.96
C ARG A 73 1.64 -17.31 7.72
N GLU A 74 0.47 -17.38 8.34
CA GLU A 74 0.07 -18.58 9.10
C GLU A 74 -0.12 -19.78 8.17
N GLU A 75 -0.70 -19.58 6.99
CA GLU A 75 -0.81 -20.60 5.95
C GLU A 75 0.58 -21.09 5.48
N ALA A 76 1.52 -20.17 5.21
CA ALA A 76 2.88 -20.50 4.80
C ALA A 76 3.63 -21.29 5.89
N ARG A 77 3.48 -20.92 7.17
CA ARG A 77 4.06 -21.65 8.32
C ARG A 77 3.50 -23.05 8.48
N LEU A 78 2.20 -23.24 8.28
CA LEU A 78 1.57 -24.56 8.31
C LEU A 78 2.06 -25.43 7.16
N LEU A 79 2.38 -24.83 6.01
CA LEU A 79 2.91 -25.56 4.86
C LEU A 79 4.38 -25.94 5.04
N ASP A 80 5.16 -25.12 5.75
CA ASP A 80 6.59 -25.34 6.03
C ASP A 80 6.84 -26.60 6.88
N GLN A 81 5.83 -27.04 7.64
CA GLN A 81 5.88 -28.27 8.44
C GLN A 81 5.68 -29.55 7.61
N LYS A 82 5.40 -29.44 6.30
CA LYS A 82 5.11 -30.59 5.43
C LYS A 82 6.33 -31.02 4.62
N SER A 83 6.32 -32.27 4.17
CA SER A 83 7.28 -32.75 3.17
C SER A 83 6.94 -32.13 1.82
N LEU A 84 7.81 -31.27 1.30
CA LEU A 84 7.66 -30.59 0.01
C LEU A 84 8.75 -31.07 -0.96
N ALA A 85 8.49 -30.95 -2.26
CA ALA A 85 9.55 -31.05 -3.26
C ALA A 85 10.53 -29.87 -3.12
N ASP A 86 11.77 -30.04 -3.56
CA ASP A 86 12.84 -29.03 -3.39
C ASP A 86 12.44 -27.66 -3.98
N ASP A 87 11.87 -27.64 -5.19
CA ASP A 87 11.40 -26.42 -5.85
C ASP A 87 10.31 -25.69 -5.04
N ASP A 88 9.34 -26.44 -4.50
CA ASP A 88 8.25 -25.88 -3.69
C ASP A 88 8.79 -25.37 -2.35
N LYS A 89 9.78 -26.06 -1.76
CA LYS A 89 10.45 -25.63 -0.53
C LYS A 89 11.22 -24.33 -0.73
N GLU A 90 11.93 -24.18 -1.84
CA GLU A 90 12.63 -22.94 -2.19
C GLU A 90 11.63 -21.78 -2.34
N ARG A 91 10.55 -21.99 -3.10
CA ARG A 91 9.50 -20.97 -3.30
C ARG A 91 8.84 -20.56 -1.98
N LEU A 92 8.57 -21.51 -1.09
CA LEU A 92 8.02 -21.23 0.23
C LEU A 92 9.00 -20.44 1.11
N THR A 93 10.28 -20.78 1.05
CA THR A 93 11.35 -20.04 1.77
C THR A 93 11.40 -18.59 1.32
N ILE A 94 11.34 -18.34 0.00
CA ILE A 94 11.31 -16.98 -0.56
C ILE A 94 10.07 -16.22 -0.04
N LEU A 95 8.90 -16.85 -0.05
CA LEU A 95 7.66 -16.24 0.43
C LEU A 95 7.74 -15.88 1.92
N LEU A 96 8.25 -16.79 2.76
CA LEU A 96 8.43 -16.54 4.20
C LEU A 96 9.40 -15.39 4.46
N ASN A 97 10.52 -15.34 3.72
CA ASN A 97 11.48 -14.23 3.81
C ASN A 97 10.81 -12.90 3.40
N GLN A 98 10.01 -12.88 2.34
CA GLN A 98 9.28 -11.67 1.93
C GLN A 98 8.31 -11.21 3.02
N LEU A 99 7.56 -12.12 3.65
CA LEU A 99 6.63 -11.81 4.74
C LEU A 99 7.35 -11.32 6.00
N GLU A 100 8.54 -11.84 6.29
CA GLU A 100 9.39 -11.37 7.38
C GLU A 100 9.92 -9.96 7.10
N GLN A 101 10.43 -9.71 5.89
CA GLN A 101 10.88 -8.38 5.49
C GLN A 101 9.76 -7.34 5.57
N LEU A 102 8.53 -7.70 5.19
CA LEU A 102 7.38 -6.82 5.36
C LEU A 102 7.17 -6.46 6.84
N THR A 103 7.26 -7.44 7.73
CA THR A 103 7.13 -7.21 9.18
C THR A 103 8.23 -6.31 9.73
N LEU A 104 9.48 -6.54 9.34
CA LEU A 104 10.63 -5.73 9.77
C LEU A 104 10.52 -4.29 9.30
N ASN A 105 10.02 -4.07 8.09
CA ASN A 105 9.75 -2.75 7.55
C ASN A 105 8.45 -2.13 8.08
N GLY A 106 7.74 -2.83 8.96
CA GLY A 106 6.45 -2.44 9.51
C GLY A 106 5.30 -2.48 8.49
N MET A 107 5.52 -2.98 7.27
CA MET A 107 4.47 -3.14 6.27
C MET A 107 3.54 -4.32 6.61
N PRO A 108 2.24 -4.21 6.35
CA PRO A 108 1.51 -3.07 5.80
C PRO A 108 1.00 -2.09 6.88
N VAL A 109 1.47 -2.26 8.12
CA VAL A 109 0.93 -1.57 9.31
C VAL A 109 1.39 -0.12 9.36
N LEU A 110 2.63 0.14 8.95
CA LEU A 110 3.23 1.45 8.99
C LEU A 110 3.04 2.17 7.66
N LEU A 111 2.46 3.36 7.75
CA LEU A 111 2.32 4.28 6.63
C LEU A 111 3.71 4.80 6.23
N ASN A 112 3.93 5.03 4.93
CA ASN A 112 5.18 5.61 4.40
C ASN A 112 4.96 7.09 4.02
N PRO A 113 5.28 8.07 4.90
CA PRO A 113 5.04 9.48 4.61
C PRO A 113 5.74 10.03 3.37
N GLU A 114 6.89 9.46 2.99
CA GLU A 114 7.70 9.96 1.87
C GLU A 114 6.93 9.93 0.55
N GLU A 115 6.04 8.95 0.37
CA GLU A 115 5.25 8.80 -0.85
C GLU A 115 4.28 9.96 -1.10
N TYR A 116 3.95 10.73 -0.06
CA TYR A 116 2.94 11.79 -0.11
C TYR A 116 3.54 13.20 -0.21
N VAL A 117 4.85 13.30 -0.38
CA VAL A 117 5.54 14.57 -0.60
C VAL A 117 5.43 15.00 -2.07
N LEU A 118 5.00 16.24 -2.31
CA LEU A 118 4.71 16.75 -3.66
C LEU A 118 5.91 17.42 -4.36
N THR A 119 7.15 17.21 -3.87
CA THR A 119 8.37 17.90 -4.33
C THR A 119 8.58 17.83 -5.84
N ARG A 120 8.45 16.63 -6.45
CA ARG A 120 8.66 16.44 -7.89
C ARG A 120 7.60 17.14 -8.75
N LEU A 121 6.36 17.20 -8.26
CA LEU A 121 5.24 17.77 -9.01
C LEU A 121 5.21 19.29 -8.96
N LEU A 122 5.76 19.89 -7.89
CA LEU A 122 5.83 21.35 -7.73
C LEU A 122 7.13 21.97 -8.26
N LYS A 123 8.19 21.18 -8.49
CA LYS A 123 9.44 21.63 -9.14
C LYS A 123 9.35 21.72 -10.69
N GLY A 124 8.33 21.12 -11.32
CA GLY A 124 8.21 21.08 -12.77
C GLY A 124 7.78 22.43 -13.38
N GLU A 125 8.72 23.15 -14.00
CA GLU A 125 8.48 24.42 -14.72
C GLU A 125 7.62 24.25 -15.98
N GLU A 126 7.48 23.03 -16.51
CA GLU A 126 6.97 22.80 -17.87
C GLU A 126 5.44 22.98 -18.02
N LYS A 127 4.67 23.08 -16.92
CA LYS A 127 3.19 23.19 -16.99
C LYS A 127 2.59 24.11 -15.92
N PRO A 128 2.71 25.45 -16.05
CA PRO A 128 2.20 26.41 -15.06
C PRO A 128 0.72 26.25 -14.71
N GLU A 129 -0.13 25.98 -15.71
CA GLU A 129 -1.57 25.76 -15.51
C GLU A 129 -1.87 24.50 -14.69
N LEU A 130 -1.08 23.44 -14.87
CA LEU A 130 -1.22 22.21 -14.10
C LEU A 130 -0.71 22.42 -12.67
N ARG A 131 0.42 23.11 -12.50
CA ARG A 131 0.95 23.49 -11.18
C ARG A 131 -0.08 24.30 -10.38
N LYS A 132 -0.73 25.29 -11.01
CA LYS A 132 -1.79 26.09 -10.38
C LYS A 132 -3.00 25.24 -9.99
N ALA A 133 -3.42 24.31 -10.85
CA ALA A 133 -4.50 23.39 -10.53
C ALA A 133 -4.14 22.46 -9.35
N ILE A 134 -2.89 22.00 -9.28
CA ILE A 134 -2.37 21.20 -8.17
C ILE A 134 -2.39 22.01 -6.88
N LEU A 135 -1.77 23.20 -6.86
CA LEU A 135 -1.69 24.07 -5.67
C LEU A 135 -3.08 24.34 -5.08
N LYS A 136 -4.09 24.60 -5.91
CA LYS A 136 -5.48 24.79 -5.47
C LYS A 136 -6.06 23.56 -4.75
N LYS A 137 -5.59 22.36 -5.09
CA LYS A 137 -6.04 21.07 -4.54
C LYS A 137 -5.14 20.51 -3.44
N VAL A 138 -3.98 21.11 -3.18
CA VAL A 138 -3.07 20.71 -2.09
C VAL A 138 -3.79 20.63 -0.72
N PRO A 139 -4.65 21.59 -0.33
CA PRO A 139 -5.36 21.50 0.95
C PRO A 139 -6.29 20.28 1.03
N GLU A 140 -7.07 20.04 -0.03
CA GLU A 140 -7.98 18.88 -0.09
C GLU A 140 -7.19 17.56 -0.09
N TYR A 141 -6.06 17.53 -0.78
CA TYR A 141 -5.18 16.37 -0.81
C TYR A 141 -4.60 16.04 0.56
N TYR A 142 -3.99 17.01 1.25
CA TYR A 142 -3.40 16.75 2.57
C TYR A 142 -4.43 16.49 3.66
N ALA A 143 -5.65 17.05 3.55
CA ALA A 143 -6.76 16.67 4.42
C ALA A 143 -7.14 15.18 4.27
N GLU A 144 -7.12 14.64 3.04
CA GLU A 144 -7.34 13.20 2.83
C GLU A 144 -6.18 12.34 3.34
N VAL A 145 -4.93 12.81 3.22
CA VAL A 145 -3.75 12.14 3.80
C VAL A 145 -3.85 12.11 5.32
N GLU A 146 -4.16 13.24 5.96
CA GLU A 146 -4.36 13.37 7.41
C GLU A 146 -5.46 12.44 7.91
N ARG A 147 -6.62 12.39 7.23
CA ARG A 147 -7.75 11.51 7.59
C ARG A 147 -7.35 10.04 7.66
N ARG A 148 -6.32 9.63 6.90
CA ARG A 148 -5.83 8.25 6.80
C ARG A 148 -4.50 8.04 7.52
N TRP A 149 -4.04 9.05 8.27
CA TRP A 149 -2.74 9.04 8.93
C TRP A 149 -2.75 8.10 10.14
N ARG A 150 -2.28 6.86 9.93
CA ARG A 150 -2.17 5.83 10.98
C ARG A 150 -0.77 5.24 10.98
N PHE A 151 -0.19 5.16 12.18
CA PHE A 151 1.11 4.53 12.44
C PHE A 151 2.18 4.91 11.40
N PRO A 152 2.51 6.19 11.21
CA PRO A 152 3.56 6.58 10.28
C PRO A 152 4.91 5.93 10.66
N ASN A 153 5.62 5.38 9.67
CA ASN A 153 6.99 4.91 9.86
C ASN A 153 7.89 6.11 10.21
N PRO A 154 8.51 6.16 11.41
CA PRO A 154 9.25 7.34 11.84
C PRO A 154 10.48 7.68 10.98
N ALA A 155 11.20 6.67 10.48
CA ALA A 155 12.35 6.87 9.61
C ALA A 155 11.94 7.55 8.29
N ASN A 156 10.83 7.10 7.71
CA ASN A 156 10.28 7.72 6.49
C ASN A 156 9.61 9.07 6.77
N ALA A 157 9.04 9.27 7.97
CA ALA A 157 8.50 10.56 8.40
C ALA A 157 9.60 11.63 8.48
N ARG A 158 10.81 11.26 8.92
CA ARG A 158 11.98 12.16 8.95
C ARG A 158 12.37 12.61 7.54
N LEU A 159 12.44 11.68 6.59
CA LEU A 159 12.71 12.02 5.19
C LEU A 159 11.61 12.92 4.61
N ALA A 160 10.33 12.59 4.87
CA ALA A 160 9.20 13.38 4.40
C ALA A 160 9.18 14.80 4.98
N LEU A 161 9.58 14.95 6.25
CA LEU A 161 9.74 16.23 6.93
C LEU A 161 10.79 17.10 6.22
N GLU A 162 11.99 16.57 6.02
CA GLU A 162 13.10 17.29 5.36
C GLU A 162 12.70 17.74 3.95
N GLN A 163 12.13 16.84 3.16
CA GLN A 163 11.70 17.14 1.79
C GLN A 163 10.55 18.16 1.75
N SER A 164 9.63 18.12 2.72
CA SER A 164 8.48 19.03 2.78
C SER A 164 8.86 20.44 3.26
N VAL A 165 9.88 20.55 4.12
CA VAL A 165 10.49 21.85 4.49
C VAL A 165 11.20 22.46 3.29
N GLU A 166 11.98 21.68 2.53
CA GLU A 166 12.59 22.14 1.28
C GLU A 166 11.54 22.61 0.27
N MET A 167 10.44 21.86 0.13
CA MET A 167 9.31 22.22 -0.73
C MET A 167 8.69 23.56 -0.32
N LEU A 168 8.51 23.79 0.98
CA LEU A 168 7.95 25.03 1.51
C LEU A 168 8.84 26.24 1.19
N HIS A 169 10.15 26.12 1.40
CA HIS A 169 11.12 27.17 1.04
C HIS A 169 11.06 27.51 -0.45
N ASN A 170 11.03 26.50 -1.33
CA ASN A 170 10.91 26.71 -2.78
C ASN A 170 9.62 27.45 -3.18
N LEU A 171 8.50 27.20 -2.50
CA LEU A 171 7.23 27.92 -2.72
C LEU A 171 7.25 29.36 -2.19
N GLU A 172 8.06 29.64 -1.18
CA GLU A 172 8.26 30.99 -0.66
C GLU A 172 9.14 31.82 -1.60
N ASP A 173 10.23 31.23 -2.09
CA ASP A 173 11.20 31.90 -2.96
C ASP A 173 10.65 32.22 -4.36
N THR A 174 9.72 31.40 -4.88
CA THR A 174 9.12 31.61 -6.21
C THR A 174 7.99 32.64 -6.24
N GLY A 175 7.51 33.12 -5.08
CA GLY A 175 6.39 34.07 -4.99
C GLY A 175 5.02 33.51 -5.44
N GLU A 176 4.98 32.30 -6.00
CA GLU A 176 3.78 31.57 -6.39
C GLU A 176 3.12 30.92 -5.17
N SER A 177 2.46 31.75 -4.37
CA SER A 177 1.99 31.37 -3.04
C SER A 177 0.47 31.39 -2.95
N ASP A 178 -0.18 30.24 -3.15
CA ASP A 178 -1.51 30.04 -2.55
C ASP A 178 -1.32 29.86 -1.03
N SER A 179 -1.85 30.79 -0.24
CA SER A 179 -1.71 30.78 1.22
C SER A 179 -2.29 29.51 1.84
N LEU A 180 -3.35 28.94 1.25
CA LEU A 180 -3.96 27.70 1.75
C LEU A 180 -3.06 26.50 1.49
N ALA A 181 -2.44 26.44 0.30
CA ALA A 181 -1.49 25.37 -0.03
C ALA A 181 -0.29 25.37 0.92
N LYS A 182 0.25 26.56 1.25
CA LYS A 182 1.33 26.70 2.22
C LYS A 182 0.95 26.22 3.62
N MET A 183 -0.25 26.59 4.10
CA MET A 183 -0.72 26.12 5.41
C MET A 183 -0.85 24.59 5.42
N ALA A 184 -1.47 24.00 4.41
CA ALA A 184 -1.61 22.55 4.32
C ALA A 184 -0.26 21.81 4.30
N ILE A 185 0.75 22.36 3.61
CA ILE A 185 2.12 21.82 3.63
C ILE A 185 2.75 21.94 5.03
N LYS A 186 2.53 23.08 5.73
CA LYS A 186 3.00 23.26 7.11
C LYS A 186 2.33 22.28 8.07
N ASP A 187 1.05 21.99 7.88
CA ASP A 187 0.32 20.99 8.67
C ASP A 187 0.88 19.59 8.40
N PHE A 188 1.19 19.25 7.15
CA PHE A 188 1.87 17.99 6.80
C PHE A 188 3.28 17.89 7.43
N VAL A 189 4.05 18.97 7.42
CA VAL A 189 5.34 19.09 8.14
C VAL A 189 5.15 18.81 9.64
N ALA A 190 4.11 19.39 10.26
CA ALA A 190 3.82 19.16 11.67
C ALA A 190 3.43 17.70 11.96
N MET A 191 2.64 17.06 11.09
CA MET A 191 2.31 15.63 11.20
C MET A 191 3.56 14.76 11.11
N CYS A 192 4.45 15.02 10.16
CA CYS A 192 5.72 14.29 10.02
C CYS A 192 6.61 14.50 11.24
N ASN A 193 6.74 15.74 11.73
CA ASN A 193 7.52 16.03 12.92
C ASN A 193 6.95 15.34 14.18
N SER A 194 5.64 15.31 14.33
CA SER A 194 4.97 14.57 15.41
C SER A 194 5.32 13.09 15.37
N ALA A 195 5.31 12.47 14.18
CA ALA A 195 5.69 11.07 13.99
C ALA A 195 7.16 10.77 14.37
N VAL A 196 8.07 11.70 14.05
CA VAL A 196 9.49 11.58 14.41
C VAL A 196 9.71 11.70 15.93
N CYS A 197 8.95 12.55 16.61
CA CYS A 197 9.07 12.77 18.05
C CYS A 197 8.46 11.65 18.92
N LEU A 198 7.83 10.65 18.31
CA LEU A 198 7.28 9.47 19.00
C LEU A 198 8.27 8.29 19.08
N GLU A 199 9.49 8.42 18.50
CA GLU A 199 10.64 7.52 18.72
C GLU A 199 11.26 7.71 20.12
#